data_AF-A0A6J6Q091-F1
#
_entry.id   AF-A0A6J6Q091-F1
#
_cell.length_a   1.000
_cell.length_b   1.000
_cell.length_c   1.000
_cell.angle_alpha   90.00
_cell.angle_beta   90.00
_cell.angle_gamma   90.00
#
_symmetry.space_group_name_H-M   'P 1'
#
loop_
_entity.id
_entity.type
_entity.pdbx_description
1 polymer ?
#
loop_
_entity_poly.entity_id
_entity_poly.type
_entity_poly.pdbx_seq_one_letter_code
_entity_poly.pdbx_strand_id
1 'polypeptide(L)'
;MYLASVVADEQSAKNLSKVILNPRRIRPIVVTTVAVGETASRIDAEQIASQAGDLVDVYVITTMDASWEFARHMPEGVAVYGGAGRIYPTGSSYLVDKFLSPLHVALDASHGARITEKLISEALAMSFEAGHASSSTVERKKAEGTVKGFAAGRAMVELHGRGYAFIAPELTLANFAAEELFEVGQNVSGLLNSETNRLDVSESLKTQLQALAEYQIGDVILAKVKEVSEDLVTLLLYPRVIEKEICVSVPKDMVTGNPLDDLRDLMSSGDVVRSRVIGTSPNWALVLMEIDDDEYVLPPPSVLPNGPAWIKEVDPYSPEESDQNQDASNLIEDIESQEEIFEQIPKHGRKLTEQLLLTIENKNAQTSSLKEQVVTLGSHLEQAEQDRQLLRWELRELKREFNLLESTLTKLRAKLRKSKTSKDQSSELPIFADPEEGFRFLVLTQWAIRFPGSQQKDLPLKEFTLGPKFLDSLENLQGISREKVTDVVVEIATGIASELAGREVHRLREGAAGDARHVTREDGAVCWRASLQVGTSSARRIHYWVLPGGSIEFSRVTIHDDFLP
;
A
#
# COMPACT_ATOMS: atom_id res chain seq x y z
N MET A 1 19.59 40.04 8.51
CA MET A 1 19.77 39.25 7.28
C MET A 1 20.58 38.02 7.66
N TYR A 2 19.98 36.85 7.54
CA TYR A 2 20.59 35.57 7.91
C TYR A 2 21.47 35.09 6.75
N LEU A 3 22.70 34.69 7.06
CA LEU A 3 23.69 34.26 6.07
C LEU A 3 24.26 32.89 6.46
N ALA A 4 24.66 32.12 5.45
CA ALA A 4 25.34 30.85 5.66
C ALA A 4 26.75 31.06 6.22
N SER A 5 27.13 30.24 7.20
CA SER A 5 28.48 30.26 7.76
C SER A 5 29.45 29.49 6.85
N VAL A 6 30.47 30.17 6.34
CA VAL A 6 31.48 29.58 5.45
C VAL A 6 32.49 28.75 6.25
N VAL A 7 32.73 27.53 5.80
CA VAL A 7 33.73 26.59 6.34
C VAL A 7 34.76 26.30 5.25
N ALA A 8 35.89 27.00 5.33
CA ALA A 8 36.92 26.99 4.28
C ALA A 8 38.24 26.33 4.70
N ASP A 9 38.42 26.02 5.99
CA ASP A 9 39.67 25.50 6.54
C ASP A 9 39.43 24.31 7.49
N GLU A 10 40.50 23.56 7.78
CA GLU A 10 40.45 22.37 8.63
C GLU A 10 39.95 22.67 10.06
N GLN A 11 40.33 23.82 10.62
CA GLN A 11 39.98 24.17 12.00
C GLN A 11 38.49 24.53 12.12
N SER A 12 37.93 25.25 11.14
CA SER A 12 36.49 25.51 11.05
C SER A 12 35.69 24.23 10.78
N ALA A 13 36.18 23.33 9.92
CA ALA A 13 35.57 22.02 9.67
C ALA A 13 35.50 21.13 10.93
N LYS A 14 36.59 21.07 11.69
CA LYS A 14 36.65 20.36 12.97
C LYS A 14 35.76 20.98 14.05
N ASN A 15 35.55 22.30 14.01
CA ASN A 15 34.63 22.95 14.93
C ASN A 15 33.17 22.64 14.54
N LEU A 16 32.85 22.65 13.24
CA LEU A 16 31.52 22.30 12.75
C LEU A 16 31.11 20.88 13.17
N SER A 17 31.99 19.88 13.05
CA SER A 17 31.68 18.52 13.50
C SER A 17 31.35 18.45 15.01
N LYS A 18 32.07 19.18 15.86
CA LYS A 18 31.76 19.28 17.30
C LYS A 18 30.40 19.93 17.56
N VAL A 19 30.04 20.96 16.78
CA VAL A 19 28.73 21.61 16.90
C VAL A 19 27.63 20.63 16.49
N ILE A 20 27.82 19.89 15.39
CA ILE A 20 26.87 18.89 14.87
C ILE A 20 26.66 17.74 15.86
N LEU A 21 27.74 17.25 16.47
CA LEU A 21 27.70 16.13 17.41
C LEU A 21 27.27 16.53 18.83
N ASN A 22 27.03 17.80 19.12
CA ASN A 22 26.56 18.25 20.43
C ASN A 22 25.07 17.88 20.63
N PRO A 23 24.73 16.95 21.54
CA PRO A 23 23.34 16.51 21.74
C PRO A 23 22.46 17.57 22.41
N ARG A 24 23.06 18.65 22.96
CA ARG A 24 22.34 19.76 23.60
C ARG A 24 21.99 20.89 22.63
N ARG A 25 22.25 20.72 21.33
CA ARG A 25 21.88 21.71 20.32
C ARG A 25 20.35 21.80 20.22
N ILE A 26 19.87 23.04 20.15
CA ILE A 26 18.45 23.40 20.12
C ILE A 26 17.99 23.88 18.73
N ARG A 27 18.76 23.64 17.67
CA ARG A 27 18.40 23.97 16.29
C ARG A 27 18.91 22.88 15.37
N PRO A 28 18.17 22.48 14.33
CA PRO A 28 18.75 21.67 13.27
C PRO A 28 19.86 22.44 12.56
N ILE A 29 20.81 21.71 11.96
CA ILE A 29 21.89 22.29 11.16
C ILE A 29 21.76 21.80 9.73
N VAL A 30 21.79 22.72 8.76
CA VAL A 30 21.97 22.37 7.35
C VAL A 30 23.42 22.60 6.97
N VAL A 31 24.04 21.60 6.33
CA VAL A 31 25.38 21.73 5.76
C VAL A 31 25.32 21.41 4.28
N THR A 32 25.83 22.31 3.45
CA THR A 32 26.05 22.10 2.02
C THR A 32 27.54 22.07 1.72
N THR A 33 27.92 21.48 0.59
CA THR A 33 29.32 21.37 0.16
C THR A 33 29.46 21.84 -1.28
N VAL A 34 30.63 22.39 -1.63
CA VAL A 34 30.97 22.73 -3.02
C VAL A 34 31.55 21.48 -3.70
N ALA A 35 31.09 21.18 -4.92
CA ALA A 35 31.58 20.03 -5.67
C ALA A 35 32.99 20.28 -6.23
N VAL A 36 33.73 19.21 -6.51
CA VAL A 36 35.08 19.32 -7.09
C VAL A 36 35.02 20.02 -8.45
N GLY A 37 35.81 21.07 -8.62
CA GLY A 37 35.87 21.86 -9.85
C GLY A 37 34.81 22.97 -9.95
N GLU A 38 33.91 23.08 -8.97
CA GLU A 38 32.94 24.17 -8.89
C GLU A 38 33.44 25.27 -7.96
N THR A 39 33.00 26.51 -8.20
CA THR A 39 33.30 27.67 -7.33
C THR A 39 32.20 27.98 -6.33
N ALA A 40 31.03 27.36 -6.49
CA ALA A 40 29.85 27.55 -5.64
C ALA A 40 29.09 26.23 -5.46
N SER A 41 28.35 26.13 -4.35
CA SER A 41 27.46 25.00 -4.11
C SER A 41 26.26 25.10 -5.06
N ARG A 42 25.86 23.98 -5.65
CA ARG A 42 24.63 23.89 -6.45
C ARG A 42 23.37 24.01 -5.60
N ILE A 43 23.49 23.72 -4.30
CA ILE A 43 22.46 23.94 -3.29
C ILE A 43 22.72 25.32 -2.69
N ASP A 44 21.75 26.22 -2.78
CA ASP A 44 21.91 27.61 -2.37
C ASP A 44 21.79 27.74 -0.84
N ALA A 45 22.94 27.77 -0.18
CA ALA A 45 23.01 27.90 1.28
C ALA A 45 22.51 29.26 1.78
N GLU A 46 22.63 30.33 0.98
CA GLU A 46 22.18 31.66 1.38
C GLU A 46 20.66 31.78 1.28
N GLN A 47 20.06 31.17 0.26
CA GLN A 47 18.62 30.99 0.19
C GLN A 47 18.09 30.21 1.40
N ILE A 48 18.76 29.12 1.79
CA ILE A 48 18.36 28.36 2.99
C ILE A 48 18.46 29.22 4.24
N ALA A 49 19.58 29.92 4.45
CA ALA A 49 19.79 30.77 5.62
C ALA A 49 18.75 31.90 5.71
N SER A 50 18.50 32.58 4.59
CA SER A 50 17.55 33.70 4.53
C SER A 50 16.10 33.27 4.81
N GLN A 51 15.66 32.12 4.29
CA GLN A 51 14.30 31.63 4.49
C GLN A 51 14.09 30.94 5.84
N ALA A 52 15.08 30.18 6.32
CA ALA A 52 15.00 29.49 7.60
C ALA A 52 15.14 30.46 8.79
N GLY A 53 15.90 31.54 8.61
CA GLY A 53 16.07 32.58 9.61
C GLY A 53 16.76 32.08 10.87
N ASP A 54 16.20 32.41 12.03
CA ASP A 54 16.71 31.99 13.33
C ASP A 54 16.28 30.57 13.75
N LEU A 55 15.65 29.79 12.86
CA LEU A 55 15.19 28.44 13.18
C LEU A 55 16.23 27.35 12.90
N VAL A 56 17.20 27.63 12.02
CA VAL A 56 18.14 26.64 11.49
C VAL A 56 19.50 27.29 11.34
N ASP A 57 20.57 26.63 11.79
CA ASP A 57 21.92 27.13 11.51
C ASP A 57 22.42 26.52 10.18
N VAL A 58 22.94 27.36 9.28
CA VAL A 58 23.32 26.94 7.92
C VAL A 58 24.82 27.13 7.73
N TYR A 59 25.49 26.09 7.22
CA TYR A 59 26.92 26.10 6.91
C TYR A 59 27.17 25.65 5.46
N VAL A 60 28.21 26.21 4.84
CA VAL A 60 28.69 25.79 3.52
C VAL A 60 30.17 25.46 3.59
N ILE A 61 30.53 24.23 3.23
CA ILE A 61 31.92 23.78 3.14
C ILE A 61 32.42 24.07 1.73
N THR A 62 33.41 24.96 1.60
CA THR A 62 33.83 25.52 0.30
C THR A 62 35.13 24.94 -0.25
N THR A 63 35.90 24.22 0.56
CA THR A 63 37.21 23.66 0.14
C THR A 63 37.27 22.15 0.32
N MET A 64 38.11 21.49 -0.50
CA MET A 64 38.33 20.05 -0.39
C MET A 64 38.98 19.65 0.93
N ASP A 65 39.97 20.40 1.41
CA ASP A 65 40.67 20.12 2.67
C ASP A 65 39.71 20.18 3.86
N ALA A 66 38.85 21.22 3.89
CA ALA A 66 37.80 21.33 4.90
C ALA A 66 36.77 20.18 4.81
N SER A 67 36.40 19.75 3.59
CA SER A 67 35.48 18.61 3.40
C SER A 67 36.06 17.29 3.91
N TRP A 68 37.35 17.03 3.64
CA TRP A 68 38.04 15.84 4.15
C TRP A 68 38.24 15.88 5.67
N GLU A 69 38.62 17.03 6.23
CA GLU A 69 38.76 17.19 7.67
C GLU A 69 37.41 17.05 8.37
N PHE A 70 36.34 17.62 7.81
CA PHE A 70 34.98 17.44 8.31
C PHE A 70 34.61 15.95 8.36
N ALA A 71 34.77 15.23 7.25
CA ALA A 71 34.43 13.81 7.15
C ALA A 71 35.24 12.95 8.15
N ARG A 72 36.50 13.28 8.43
CA ARG A 72 37.36 12.58 9.40
C ARG A 72 36.81 12.61 10.83
N HIS A 73 36.10 13.67 11.21
CA HIS A 73 35.52 13.83 12.55
C HIS A 73 34.05 13.44 12.63
N MET A 74 33.44 13.00 11.53
CA MET A 74 32.05 12.57 11.48
C MET A 74 31.95 11.05 11.57
N PRO A 75 30.94 10.50 12.27
CA PRO A 75 30.64 9.07 12.24
C PRO A 75 30.36 8.55 10.83
N GLU A 76 30.66 7.28 10.61
CA GLU A 76 30.53 6.64 9.29
C GLU A 76 29.11 6.77 8.73
N GLY A 77 28.99 7.23 7.47
CA GLY A 77 27.71 7.38 6.78
C GLY A 77 26.90 8.65 7.13
N VAL A 78 27.43 9.50 8.02
CA VAL A 78 26.75 10.71 8.49
C VAL A 78 27.38 11.99 7.91
N ALA A 79 28.55 11.91 7.28
CA ALA A 79 29.21 13.04 6.62
C ALA A 79 28.45 13.54 5.37
N VAL A 80 28.71 14.79 4.99
CA VAL A 80 28.29 15.43 3.74
C VAL A 80 29.52 15.85 2.94
N TYR A 81 29.48 15.67 1.62
CA TYR A 81 30.62 15.88 0.72
C TYR A 81 30.17 15.99 -0.74
N GLY A 82 31.06 16.43 -1.62
CA GLY A 82 30.93 16.24 -3.07
C GLY A 82 29.81 17.02 -3.75
N GLY A 83 29.44 18.21 -3.25
CA GLY A 83 28.33 18.99 -3.80
C GLY A 83 26.96 18.67 -3.18
N ALA A 84 26.93 17.79 -2.18
CA ALA A 84 25.71 17.40 -1.50
C ALA A 84 25.34 18.35 -0.36
N GLY A 85 24.07 18.27 0.06
CA GLY A 85 23.51 18.88 1.25
C GLY A 85 22.98 17.83 2.21
N ARG A 86 22.93 18.18 3.50
CA ARG A 86 22.42 17.31 4.55
C ARG A 86 21.89 18.13 5.72
N ILE A 87 20.80 17.66 6.32
CA ILE A 87 20.25 18.23 7.56
C ILE A 87 20.62 17.32 8.73
N TYR A 88 21.08 17.92 9.83
CA TYR A 88 21.34 17.26 11.08
C TYR A 88 20.28 17.67 12.11
N PRO A 89 19.34 16.77 12.43
CA PRO A 89 18.33 17.02 13.47
C PRO A 89 18.96 17.37 14.83
N THR A 90 18.16 17.91 15.73
CA THR A 90 18.56 18.06 17.15
C THR A 90 18.70 16.69 17.82
N GLY A 91 19.39 16.65 18.96
CA GLY A 91 19.66 15.41 19.66
C GLY A 91 20.69 14.52 18.96
N SER A 92 20.57 13.19 19.14
CA SER A 92 21.57 12.21 18.67
C SER A 92 20.98 10.98 17.97
N SER A 93 19.66 10.92 17.78
CA SER A 93 18.98 9.76 17.17
C SER A 93 19.50 9.44 15.76
N TYR A 94 19.86 10.47 14.98
CA TYR A 94 20.40 10.33 13.63
C TYR A 94 21.77 9.62 13.56
N LEU A 95 22.46 9.48 14.71
CA LEU A 95 23.71 8.71 14.80
C LEU A 95 23.46 7.20 14.83
N VAL A 96 22.28 6.79 15.29
CA VAL A 96 21.84 5.39 15.32
C VAL A 96 21.06 5.07 14.06
N ASP A 97 20.08 5.92 13.72
CA ASP A 97 19.28 5.80 12.52
C ASP A 97 19.68 6.87 11.49
N LYS A 98 20.52 6.48 10.54
CA LYS A 98 21.05 7.37 9.51
C LYS A 98 19.96 7.87 8.55
N PHE A 99 18.80 7.22 8.48
CA PHE A 99 17.70 7.67 7.61
C PHE A 99 17.06 8.97 8.10
N LEU A 100 17.25 9.33 9.37
CA LEU A 100 16.82 10.62 9.93
C LEU A 100 17.67 11.82 9.44
N SER A 101 18.76 11.55 8.74
CA SER A 101 19.61 12.54 8.10
C SER A 101 19.99 11.99 6.72
N PRO A 102 19.15 12.12 5.69
CA PRO A 102 19.51 11.67 4.35
C PRO A 102 20.56 12.59 3.70
N LEU A 103 21.33 12.03 2.76
CA LEU A 103 22.25 12.81 1.92
C LEU A 103 21.51 13.25 0.64
N HIS A 104 21.52 14.55 0.34
CA HIS A 104 20.86 15.11 -0.83
C HIS A 104 21.88 15.54 -1.86
N VAL A 105 21.90 14.89 -3.02
CA VAL A 105 22.88 15.15 -4.08
C VAL A 105 22.26 16.02 -5.17
N ALA A 106 22.90 17.14 -5.50
CA ALA A 106 22.51 18.02 -6.60
C ALA A 106 23.34 17.71 -7.87
N LEU A 107 22.72 17.08 -8.86
CA LEU A 107 23.39 16.65 -10.10
C LEU A 107 23.69 17.79 -11.08
N ASP A 108 22.87 18.83 -11.06
CA ASP A 108 22.97 20.05 -11.87
C ASP A 108 22.30 21.23 -11.14
N ALA A 109 22.21 22.39 -11.80
CA ALA A 109 21.66 23.60 -11.19
C ALA A 109 20.13 23.54 -10.94
N SER A 110 19.36 22.90 -11.83
CA SER A 110 17.90 22.81 -11.66
C SER A 110 17.53 21.81 -10.56
N HIS A 111 18.25 20.68 -10.48
CA HIS A 111 18.21 19.81 -9.32
C HIS A 111 18.68 20.51 -8.05
N GLY A 112 19.73 21.34 -8.13
CA GLY A 112 20.19 22.17 -7.03
C GLY A 112 19.10 23.04 -6.42
N ALA A 113 18.33 23.74 -7.25
CA ALA A 113 17.18 24.55 -6.80
C ALA A 113 16.09 23.70 -6.11
N ARG A 114 15.73 22.55 -6.68
CA ARG A 114 14.73 21.62 -6.08
C ARG A 114 15.21 21.08 -4.73
N ILE A 115 16.47 20.69 -4.63
CA ILE A 115 17.07 20.21 -3.38
C ILE A 115 17.16 21.34 -2.35
N THR A 116 17.44 22.57 -2.78
CA THR A 116 17.43 23.75 -1.90
C THR A 116 16.07 23.91 -1.24
N GLU A 117 14.98 23.94 -2.02
CA GLU A 117 13.62 24.05 -1.46
C GLU A 117 13.26 22.89 -0.54
N LYS A 118 13.62 21.67 -0.92
CA LYS A 118 13.43 20.47 -0.08
C LYS A 118 14.14 20.60 1.27
N LEU A 119 15.39 21.07 1.28
CA LEU A 119 16.16 21.25 2.51
C LEU A 119 15.57 22.35 3.40
N ILE A 120 15.00 23.41 2.82
CA ILE A 120 14.31 24.46 3.60
C ILE A 120 13.08 23.86 4.29
N SER A 121 12.21 23.18 3.54
CA SER A 121 11.00 22.56 4.08
C SER A 121 11.29 21.54 5.18
N GLU A 122 12.22 20.61 4.94
CA GLU A 122 12.60 19.61 5.94
C GLU A 122 13.26 20.24 7.18
N ALA A 123 14.10 21.26 7.02
CA ALA A 123 14.74 21.92 8.16
C ALA A 123 13.74 22.70 9.02
N LEU A 124 12.75 23.35 8.40
CA LEU A 124 11.66 24.03 9.09
C LEU A 124 10.78 23.04 9.86
N ALA A 125 10.41 21.91 9.23
CA ALA A 125 9.65 20.84 9.88
C ALA A 125 10.39 20.29 11.11
N MET A 126 11.68 19.97 10.98
CA MET A 126 12.50 19.51 12.13
C MET A 126 12.59 20.56 13.24
N SER A 127 12.68 21.85 12.88
CA SER A 127 12.68 22.93 13.88
C SER A 127 11.34 23.06 14.61
N PHE A 128 10.23 22.81 13.92
CA PHE A 128 8.89 22.83 14.50
C PHE A 128 8.69 21.67 15.45
N GLU A 129 9.02 20.45 15.03
CA GLU A 129 8.93 19.22 15.84
C GLU A 129 9.77 19.29 17.12
N ALA A 130 10.95 19.93 17.05
CA ALA A 130 11.80 20.14 18.20
C ALA A 130 11.28 21.25 19.16
N GLY A 131 10.17 21.92 18.83
CA GLY A 131 9.54 22.97 19.65
C GLY A 131 10.25 24.32 19.60
N HIS A 132 11.18 24.52 18.65
CA HIS A 132 12.02 25.73 18.58
C HIS A 132 11.38 26.87 17.79
N ALA A 133 10.43 26.59 16.91
CA ALA A 133 9.69 27.60 16.13
C ALA A 133 8.93 28.63 17.01
N SER A 134 8.45 28.19 18.18
CA SER A 134 7.75 29.04 19.16
C SER A 134 8.69 29.87 20.06
N SER A 135 10.01 29.64 19.99
CA SER A 135 11.02 30.29 20.86
C SER A 135 11.80 31.42 20.19
N SER A 136 11.45 31.78 18.96
CA SER A 136 12.09 32.87 18.21
C SER A 136 11.96 34.20 18.94
N THR A 137 13.07 34.92 19.06
CA THR A 137 13.15 36.22 19.75
C THR A 137 12.88 37.41 18.82
N VAL A 138 12.54 37.15 17.56
CA VAL A 138 12.36 38.18 16.53
C VAL A 138 11.03 38.93 16.75
N GLU A 139 11.03 40.25 16.54
CA GLU A 139 9.82 41.08 16.63
C GLU A 139 8.80 40.63 15.57
N ARG A 140 7.63 40.18 16.03
CA ARG A 140 6.52 39.78 15.17
C ARG A 140 5.39 40.80 15.24
N LYS A 141 4.83 41.18 14.08
CA LYS A 141 3.75 42.16 13.98
C LYS A 141 2.48 41.50 13.47
N LYS A 142 1.33 41.82 14.07
CA LYS A 142 0.05 41.39 13.52
C LYS A 142 -0.10 41.91 12.09
N ALA A 143 -0.44 41.02 11.18
CA ALA A 143 -0.68 41.32 9.78
C ALA A 143 -1.83 40.48 9.25
N GLU A 144 -2.49 41.02 8.23
CA GLU A 144 -3.59 40.37 7.52
C GLU A 144 -3.32 40.49 6.03
N GLY A 145 -3.82 39.52 5.27
CA GLY A 145 -3.69 39.51 3.83
C GLY A 145 -4.53 38.43 3.18
N THR A 146 -4.41 38.36 1.85
CA THR A 146 -5.15 37.41 1.03
C THR A 146 -4.18 36.48 0.32
N VAL A 147 -4.44 35.18 0.38
CA VAL A 147 -3.68 34.17 -0.37
C VAL A 147 -3.87 34.42 -1.87
N LYS A 148 -2.78 34.59 -2.62
CA LYS A 148 -2.81 34.85 -4.08
C LYS A 148 -2.36 33.67 -4.92
N GLY A 149 -1.67 32.71 -4.31
CA GLY A 149 -1.15 31.55 -5.00
C GLY A 149 -0.15 30.80 -4.15
N PHE A 150 0.54 29.85 -4.77
CA PHE A 150 1.54 29.00 -4.14
C PHE A 150 2.86 29.13 -4.89
N ALA A 151 3.96 29.19 -4.15
CA ALA A 151 5.30 29.27 -4.71
C ALA A 151 6.24 28.43 -3.85
N ALA A 152 6.98 27.51 -4.49
CA ALA A 152 7.91 26.61 -3.82
C ALA A 152 7.30 25.88 -2.60
N GLY A 153 6.06 25.38 -2.75
CA GLY A 153 5.34 24.65 -1.70
C GLY A 153 4.83 25.52 -0.53
N ARG A 154 4.84 26.85 -0.68
CA ARG A 154 4.39 27.82 0.34
C ARG A 154 3.24 28.67 -0.17
N ALA A 155 2.33 29.06 0.72
CA ALA A 155 1.26 29.98 0.36
C ALA A 155 1.80 31.41 0.29
N MET A 156 1.59 32.08 -0.84
CA MET A 156 1.95 33.48 -1.05
C MET A 156 0.76 34.37 -0.71
N VAL A 157 0.99 35.32 0.19
CA VAL A 157 -0.04 36.20 0.76
C VAL A 157 0.27 37.64 0.38
N GLU A 158 -0.67 38.31 -0.29
CA GLU A 158 -0.64 39.76 -0.45
C GLU A 158 -1.13 40.40 0.86
N LEU A 159 -0.22 41.05 1.59
CA LEU A 159 -0.57 41.70 2.85
C LEU A 159 -1.30 43.02 2.58
N HIS A 160 -2.32 43.31 3.39
CA HIS A 160 -3.05 44.57 3.32
C HIS A 160 -2.10 45.77 3.54
N GLY A 161 -1.71 46.42 2.44
CA GLY A 161 -0.84 47.59 2.42
C GLY A 161 0.66 47.32 2.58
N ARG A 162 1.12 46.05 2.51
CA ARG A 162 2.54 45.71 2.73
C ARG A 162 3.04 44.55 1.85
N GLY A 163 3.07 44.72 0.53
CA GLY A 163 3.72 43.77 -0.38
C GLY A 163 3.27 42.31 -0.16
N TYR A 164 4.22 41.38 -0.25
CA TYR A 164 3.96 39.95 -0.12
C TYR A 164 4.67 39.33 1.08
N ALA A 165 4.04 38.31 1.66
CA ALA A 165 4.61 37.41 2.65
C ALA A 165 4.35 35.95 2.26
N PHE A 166 5.07 35.03 2.89
CA PHE A 166 4.88 33.59 2.68
C PHE A 166 4.46 32.91 3.97
N ILE A 167 3.56 31.93 3.86
CA ILE A 167 3.23 31.02 4.96
C ILE A 167 3.91 29.67 4.67
N ALA A 168 4.74 29.23 5.60
CA ALA A 168 5.36 27.91 5.57
C ALA A 168 4.38 26.90 6.21
N PRO A 169 3.85 25.92 5.45
CA PRO A 169 2.91 24.96 5.98
C PRO A 169 3.54 24.09 7.09
N GLU A 170 4.84 23.81 7.02
CA GLU A 170 5.59 23.00 7.99
C GLU A 170 5.63 23.62 9.39
N LEU A 171 5.45 24.94 9.48
CA LEU A 171 5.39 25.68 10.74
C LEU A 171 3.96 25.99 11.17
N THR A 172 2.97 25.70 10.32
CA THR A 172 1.56 25.90 10.61
C THR A 172 0.96 24.62 11.15
N LEU A 173 1.01 23.54 10.36
CA LEU A 173 0.49 22.23 10.72
C LEU A 173 1.34 21.16 10.02
N ALA A 174 2.08 20.38 10.81
CA ALA A 174 3.01 19.38 10.27
C ALA A 174 2.28 18.35 9.39
N ASN A 175 2.96 17.88 8.34
CA ASN A 175 2.48 16.90 7.35
C ASN A 175 1.34 17.34 6.43
N PHE A 176 1.08 18.64 6.32
CA PHE A 176 0.17 19.19 5.32
C PHE A 176 0.93 20.02 4.28
N ALA A 177 0.52 19.92 3.02
CA ALA A 177 0.95 20.83 1.96
C ALA A 177 0.23 22.18 2.09
N ALA A 178 0.78 23.22 1.47
CA ALA A 178 0.16 24.55 1.50
C ALA A 178 -1.23 24.52 0.85
N GLU A 179 -1.40 23.77 -0.23
CA GLU A 179 -2.64 23.60 -1.00
C GLU A 179 -3.73 22.83 -0.23
N GLU A 180 -3.34 22.08 0.81
CA GLU A 180 -4.27 21.40 1.71
C GLU A 180 -4.73 22.29 2.87
N LEU A 181 -3.95 23.32 3.21
CA LEU A 181 -4.24 24.26 4.30
C LEU A 181 -4.89 25.55 3.81
N PHE A 182 -4.62 25.95 2.57
CA PHE A 182 -4.99 27.25 2.04
C PHE A 182 -5.65 27.15 0.66
N GLU A 183 -6.43 28.18 0.31
CA GLU A 183 -7.01 28.35 -1.03
C GLU A 183 -6.81 29.78 -1.52
N VAL A 184 -6.69 29.96 -2.84
CA VAL A 184 -6.54 31.30 -3.44
C VAL A 184 -7.79 32.15 -3.14
N GLY A 185 -7.56 33.38 -2.67
CA GLY A 185 -8.61 34.29 -2.23
C GLY A 185 -8.94 34.18 -0.74
N GLN A 186 -8.41 33.20 -0.01
CA GLN A 186 -8.59 33.08 1.43
C GLN A 186 -7.95 34.27 2.16
N ASN A 187 -8.71 34.88 3.06
CA ASN A 187 -8.18 35.88 3.99
C ASN A 187 -7.53 35.20 5.18
N VAL A 188 -6.29 35.58 5.48
CA VAL A 188 -5.48 35.04 6.56
C VAL A 188 -5.01 36.16 7.48
N SER A 189 -4.88 35.85 8.75
CA SER A 189 -4.35 36.74 9.78
C SER A 189 -3.35 35.99 10.65
N GLY A 190 -2.31 36.69 11.06
CA GLY A 190 -1.21 36.07 11.79
C GLY A 190 -0.13 37.04 12.23
N LEU A 191 1.00 36.48 12.64
CA LEU A 191 2.18 37.19 13.13
C LEU A 191 3.27 37.21 12.05
N LEU A 192 3.51 38.38 11.47
CA LEU A 192 4.53 38.60 10.44
C LEU A 192 5.92 38.80 11.08
N ASN A 193 6.87 37.97 10.66
CA ASN A 193 8.30 38.21 10.86
C ASN A 193 8.84 39.05 9.69
N SER A 194 9.22 40.29 9.95
CA SER A 194 9.70 41.22 8.91
C SER A 194 11.12 40.92 8.39
N GLU A 195 11.89 40.08 9.07
CA GLU A 195 13.24 39.71 8.61
C GLU A 195 13.20 38.59 7.57
N THR A 196 12.23 37.68 7.69
CA THR A 196 12.06 36.51 6.79
C THR A 196 10.85 36.67 5.86
N ASN A 197 10.06 37.73 6.00
CA ASN A 197 8.75 37.92 5.36
C ASN A 197 7.79 36.73 5.53
N ARG A 198 7.93 36.01 6.65
CA ARG A 198 7.09 34.86 6.96
C ARG A 198 5.90 35.27 7.82
N LEU A 199 4.70 34.88 7.41
CA LEU A 199 3.47 35.05 8.17
C LEU A 199 3.16 33.74 8.93
N ASP A 200 3.16 33.82 10.25
CA ASP A 200 2.79 32.71 11.14
C ASP A 200 1.30 32.77 11.46
N VAL A 201 0.53 31.79 10.98
CA VAL A 201 -0.93 31.72 11.14
C VAL A 201 -1.36 30.63 12.11
N SER A 202 -0.43 30.04 12.88
CA SER A 202 -0.74 28.91 13.77
C SER A 202 -1.76 29.26 14.86
N GLU A 203 -1.79 30.52 15.31
CA GLU A 203 -2.78 31.02 16.29
C GLU A 203 -4.22 31.03 15.74
N SER A 204 -4.38 30.99 14.42
CA SER A 204 -5.68 30.99 13.74
C SER A 204 -6.25 29.59 13.56
N LEU A 205 -5.51 28.53 13.91
CA LEU A 205 -5.96 27.15 13.76
C LEU A 205 -7.23 26.87 14.59
N LYS A 206 -8.22 26.21 13.97
CA LYS A 206 -9.47 25.83 14.65
C LYS A 206 -9.24 24.67 15.61
N THR A 207 -9.69 24.85 16.86
CA THR A 207 -9.71 23.76 17.84
C THR A 207 -10.67 22.65 17.39
N GLN A 208 -10.49 21.42 17.89
CA GLN A 208 -11.37 20.30 17.54
C GLN A 208 -12.83 20.56 17.96
N LEU A 209 -13.02 21.25 19.10
CA LEU A 209 -14.35 21.64 19.58
C LEU A 209 -15.03 22.62 18.63
N GLN A 210 -14.30 23.59 18.06
CA GLN A 210 -14.86 24.54 17.11
C GLN A 210 -15.12 23.90 15.75
N ALA A 211 -14.17 23.10 15.26
CA ALA A 211 -14.23 22.50 13.93
C ALA A 211 -15.37 21.47 13.80
N LEU A 212 -15.60 20.67 14.84
CA LEU A 212 -16.60 19.59 14.82
C LEU A 212 -17.94 19.99 15.46
N ALA A 213 -18.12 21.26 15.85
CA ALA A 213 -19.33 21.74 16.53
C ALA A 213 -20.60 21.62 15.69
N GLU A 214 -20.47 21.66 14.37
CA GLU A 214 -21.59 21.67 13.43
C GLU A 214 -22.16 20.27 13.18
N TYR A 215 -21.40 19.22 13.46
CA TYR A 215 -21.83 17.84 13.24
C TYR A 215 -22.81 17.35 14.31
N GLN A 216 -23.90 16.76 13.84
CA GLN A 216 -25.01 16.22 14.62
C GLN A 216 -25.17 14.72 14.39
N ILE A 217 -25.88 14.06 15.30
CA ILE A 217 -26.24 12.65 15.14
C ILE A 217 -27.14 12.51 13.91
N GLY A 218 -26.80 11.57 13.04
CA GLY A 218 -27.49 11.30 11.77
C GLY A 218 -26.77 11.87 10.55
N ASP A 219 -25.85 12.82 10.74
CA ASP A 219 -25.10 13.40 9.63
C ASP A 219 -24.18 12.37 8.95
N VAL A 220 -24.10 12.44 7.62
CA VAL A 220 -23.10 11.70 6.84
C VAL A 220 -21.91 12.62 6.60
N ILE A 221 -20.72 12.17 6.98
CA ILE A 221 -19.47 12.93 6.93
C ILE A 221 -18.34 12.08 6.35
N LEU A 222 -17.25 12.72 5.94
CA LEU A 222 -16.02 12.00 5.56
C LEU A 222 -15.09 11.84 6.76
N ALA A 223 -14.44 10.68 6.82
CA ALA A 223 -13.33 10.43 7.72
C ALA A 223 -12.21 9.70 6.97
N LYS A 224 -10.96 9.90 7.39
CA LYS A 224 -9.80 9.24 6.78
C LYS A 224 -9.43 7.99 7.57
N VAL A 225 -9.27 6.86 6.90
CA VAL A 225 -8.79 5.63 7.53
C VAL A 225 -7.37 5.85 8.01
N LYS A 226 -7.17 5.78 9.33
CA LYS A 226 -5.84 5.91 9.92
C LYS A 226 -5.16 4.55 9.95
N GLU A 227 -5.84 3.56 10.53
CA GLU A 227 -5.36 2.20 10.71
C GLU A 227 -6.52 1.22 10.56
N VAL A 228 -6.25 0.02 10.07
CA VAL A 228 -7.24 -1.04 9.87
C VAL A 228 -6.66 -2.41 10.25
N SER A 229 -7.39 -3.15 11.08
CA SER A 229 -7.16 -4.57 11.40
C SER A 229 -8.24 -5.43 10.74
N GLU A 230 -8.24 -6.73 11.02
CA GLU A 230 -9.26 -7.67 10.49
C GLU A 230 -10.68 -7.32 10.94
N ASP A 231 -10.85 -6.77 12.15
CA ASP A 231 -12.12 -6.61 12.85
C ASP A 231 -12.39 -5.20 13.39
N LEU A 232 -11.45 -4.28 13.25
CA LEU A 232 -11.55 -2.90 13.72
C LEU A 232 -10.90 -1.94 12.72
N VAL A 233 -11.58 -0.83 12.43
CA VAL A 233 -10.98 0.31 11.73
C VAL A 233 -10.90 1.51 12.66
N THR A 234 -9.80 2.26 12.60
CA THR A 234 -9.66 3.54 13.28
C THR A 234 -9.72 4.66 12.27
N LEU A 235 -10.74 5.50 12.38
CA LEU A 235 -10.99 6.63 11.49
C LEU A 235 -10.50 7.94 12.13
N LEU A 236 -9.70 8.69 11.40
CA LEU A 236 -9.27 10.04 11.73
C LEU A 236 -10.35 11.04 11.27
N LEU A 237 -11.04 11.63 12.24
CA LEU A 237 -12.10 12.62 12.03
C LEU A 237 -11.55 14.05 11.96
N TYR A 238 -10.49 14.35 12.71
CA TYR A 238 -9.84 15.67 12.67
C TYR A 238 -8.36 15.56 13.07
N PRO A 239 -7.43 16.23 12.34
CA PRO A 239 -6.01 16.10 12.55
C PRO A 239 -5.56 16.73 13.88
N ARG A 240 -4.32 16.41 14.27
CA ARG A 240 -3.71 16.97 15.49
C ARG A 240 -3.32 18.43 15.27
N VAL A 241 -4.11 19.35 15.83
CA VAL A 241 -3.85 20.79 15.76
C VAL A 241 -3.20 21.32 17.05
N ILE A 242 -3.82 21.10 18.22
CA ILE A 242 -3.34 21.62 19.51
C ILE A 242 -2.94 20.47 20.45
N GLU A 243 -3.93 19.67 20.86
CA GLU A 243 -3.72 18.64 21.88
C GLU A 243 -3.56 17.24 21.28
N LYS A 244 -4.61 16.77 20.62
CA LYS A 244 -4.71 15.43 20.05
C LYS A 244 -5.49 15.43 18.75
N GLU A 245 -5.21 14.46 17.91
CA GLU A 245 -6.12 14.09 16.83
C GLU A 245 -7.41 13.48 17.38
N ILE A 246 -8.51 13.57 16.61
CA ILE A 246 -9.77 12.91 16.94
C ILE A 246 -9.85 11.64 16.10
N CYS A 247 -9.68 10.50 16.76
CA CYS A 247 -9.84 9.18 16.16
C CYS A 247 -11.10 8.51 16.71
N VAL A 248 -11.81 7.77 15.85
CA VAL A 248 -12.97 6.96 16.20
C VAL A 248 -12.70 5.52 15.80
N SER A 249 -12.72 4.60 16.77
CA SER A 249 -12.64 3.16 16.51
C SER A 249 -14.02 2.65 16.13
N VAL A 250 -14.14 2.04 14.95
CA VAL A 250 -15.37 1.44 14.45
C VAL A 250 -15.16 -0.08 14.32
N PRO A 251 -15.93 -0.89 15.06
CA PRO A 251 -15.86 -2.35 14.96
C PRO A 251 -16.49 -2.88 13.68
N LYS A 252 -16.09 -4.08 13.26
CA LYS A 252 -16.53 -4.71 12.01
C LYS A 252 -18.04 -4.78 11.83
N ASP A 253 -18.79 -5.05 12.90
CA ASP A 253 -20.25 -5.11 12.88
C ASP A 253 -20.93 -3.75 12.62
N MET A 254 -20.17 -2.64 12.69
CA MET A 254 -20.59 -1.30 12.31
C MET A 254 -20.05 -0.88 10.93
N VAL A 255 -19.28 -1.74 10.27
CA VAL A 255 -18.72 -1.53 8.92
C VAL A 255 -19.38 -2.43 7.89
N THR A 256 -19.62 -3.70 8.23
CA THR A 256 -20.22 -4.70 7.34
C THR A 256 -21.08 -5.70 8.12
N GLY A 257 -22.21 -6.08 7.54
CA GLY A 257 -23.10 -7.10 8.09
C GLY A 257 -22.61 -8.54 7.86
N ASN A 258 -21.50 -8.73 7.14
CA ASN A 258 -20.96 -10.06 6.86
C ASN A 258 -19.82 -10.42 7.85
N PRO A 259 -20.00 -11.41 8.73
CA PRO A 259 -18.99 -11.76 9.72
C PRO A 259 -17.73 -12.38 9.12
N LEU A 260 -17.78 -12.83 7.86
CA LEU A 260 -16.64 -13.40 7.13
C LEU A 260 -15.73 -12.35 6.48
N ASP A 261 -16.13 -11.09 6.47
CA ASP A 261 -15.31 -10.02 5.91
C ASP A 261 -14.08 -9.75 6.80
N ASP A 262 -12.96 -9.47 6.15
CA ASP A 262 -11.75 -8.88 6.70
C ASP A 262 -11.73 -7.41 6.29
N LEU A 263 -11.71 -6.48 7.26
CA LEU A 263 -11.76 -5.05 6.93
C LEU A 263 -10.56 -4.57 6.11
N ARG A 264 -9.42 -5.26 6.17
CA ARG A 264 -8.22 -4.94 5.38
C ARG A 264 -8.41 -5.18 3.88
N ASP A 265 -9.37 -6.02 3.51
CA ASP A 265 -9.75 -6.23 2.12
C ASP A 265 -10.74 -5.19 1.60
N LEU A 266 -11.40 -4.46 2.52
CA LEU A 266 -12.42 -3.44 2.19
C LEU A 266 -11.83 -2.03 2.12
N MET A 267 -10.81 -1.74 2.93
CA MET A 267 -10.20 -0.41 3.02
C MET A 267 -8.73 -0.48 3.46
N SER A 268 -8.00 0.60 3.19
CA SER A 268 -6.57 0.76 3.50
C SER A 268 -6.32 2.06 4.26
N SER A 269 -5.20 2.12 4.99
CA SER A 269 -4.72 3.37 5.60
C SER A 269 -4.57 4.46 4.53
N GLY A 270 -5.15 5.63 4.79
CA GLY A 270 -5.19 6.75 3.87
C GLY A 270 -6.53 6.90 3.12
N ASP A 271 -7.34 5.84 3.03
CA ASP A 271 -8.62 5.90 2.33
C ASP A 271 -9.57 6.90 2.98
N VAL A 272 -10.38 7.58 2.18
CA VAL A 272 -11.43 8.47 2.65
C VAL A 272 -12.76 7.74 2.54
N VAL A 273 -13.47 7.62 3.66
CA VAL A 273 -14.73 6.87 3.74
C VAL A 273 -15.86 7.77 4.21
N ARG A 274 -17.06 7.52 3.68
CA ARG A 274 -18.31 8.09 4.20
C ARG A 274 -18.70 7.35 5.48
N SER A 275 -19.15 8.09 6.47
CA SER A 275 -19.57 7.54 7.76
C SER A 275 -20.71 8.37 8.35
N ARG A 276 -21.66 7.71 9.01
CA ARG A 276 -22.77 8.36 9.70
C ARG A 276 -22.42 8.58 11.17
N VAL A 277 -22.67 9.78 11.67
CA VAL A 277 -22.46 10.14 13.07
C VAL A 277 -23.56 9.52 13.94
N ILE A 278 -23.16 8.68 14.89
CA ILE A 278 -24.07 8.06 15.88
C ILE A 278 -23.77 8.50 17.32
N GLY A 279 -22.68 9.24 17.53
CA GLY A 279 -22.33 9.89 18.79
C GLY A 279 -21.42 11.09 18.55
N THR A 280 -21.59 12.14 19.36
CA THR A 280 -20.85 13.40 19.26
C THR A 280 -19.98 13.64 20.50
N SER A 281 -19.25 14.76 20.50
CA SER A 281 -18.33 15.14 21.59
C SER A 281 -18.92 14.96 23.00
N PRO A 282 -18.15 14.41 23.96
CA PRO A 282 -16.74 14.01 23.86
C PRO A 282 -16.51 12.59 23.30
N ASN A 283 -17.58 11.82 23.06
CA ASN A 283 -17.52 10.40 22.71
C ASN A 283 -18.04 10.20 21.28
N TRP A 284 -17.23 10.64 20.32
CA TRP A 284 -17.54 10.45 18.91
C TRP A 284 -17.71 8.97 18.57
N ALA A 285 -18.77 8.66 17.83
CA ALA A 285 -19.05 7.32 17.34
C ALA A 285 -19.59 7.41 15.91
N LEU A 286 -19.11 6.51 15.06
CA LEU A 286 -19.39 6.46 13.62
C LEU A 286 -19.84 5.06 13.21
N VAL A 287 -20.64 4.98 12.16
CA VAL A 287 -21.06 3.73 11.49
C VAL A 287 -20.88 3.90 9.97
N LEU A 288 -20.45 2.85 9.27
CA LEU A 288 -20.24 2.88 7.81
C LEU A 288 -21.30 2.08 7.05
N MET A 289 -22.12 1.30 7.76
CA MET A 289 -23.25 0.58 7.17
C MET A 289 -24.46 1.50 6.94
N GLU A 290 -25.32 1.09 6.00
CA GLU A 290 -26.61 1.74 5.72
C GLU A 290 -26.47 3.21 5.29
N ILE A 291 -25.41 3.52 4.53
CA ILE A 291 -25.20 4.82 3.89
C ILE A 291 -25.44 4.65 2.39
N ASP A 292 -26.43 5.33 1.86
CA ASP A 292 -26.74 5.31 0.42
C ASP A 292 -25.82 6.29 -0.33
N ASP A 293 -25.47 5.95 -1.58
CA ASP A 293 -24.51 6.74 -2.38
C ASP A 293 -25.03 8.16 -2.74
N ASP A 294 -26.35 8.37 -2.67
CA ASP A 294 -27.03 9.65 -2.94
C ASP A 294 -27.27 10.51 -1.69
N GLU A 295 -26.90 10.03 -0.50
CA GLU A 295 -26.98 10.83 0.72
C GLU A 295 -26.05 12.04 0.67
N TYR A 296 -26.55 13.17 1.13
CA TYR A 296 -25.78 14.41 1.18
C TYR A 296 -24.68 14.32 2.26
N VAL A 297 -23.43 14.41 1.82
CA VAL A 297 -22.25 14.40 2.69
C VAL A 297 -21.93 15.81 3.15
N LEU A 298 -21.95 16.05 4.46
CA LEU A 298 -21.48 17.32 5.02
C LEU A 298 -19.96 17.44 4.80
N PRO A 299 -19.48 18.62 4.36
CA PRO A 299 -18.07 18.81 4.07
C PRO A 299 -17.22 18.66 5.33
N PRO A 300 -16.00 18.10 5.23
CA PRO A 300 -15.04 18.12 6.33
C PRO A 300 -14.70 19.54 6.74
N PRO A 301 -14.54 19.83 8.04
CA PRO A 301 -14.21 21.18 8.48
C PRO A 301 -12.80 21.57 8.00
N SER A 302 -12.60 22.83 7.67
CA SER A 302 -11.24 23.34 7.46
C SER A 302 -10.49 23.46 8.79
N VAL A 303 -9.18 23.21 8.77
CA VAL A 303 -8.30 23.45 9.93
C VAL A 303 -8.04 24.93 10.18
N LEU A 304 -8.23 25.78 9.16
CA LEU A 304 -8.09 27.23 9.24
C LEU A 304 -9.42 27.92 8.91
N PRO A 305 -9.66 29.14 9.41
CA PRO A 305 -10.82 29.94 9.03
C PRO A 305 -10.88 30.16 7.51
N ASN A 306 -12.03 29.87 6.91
CA ASN A 306 -12.30 30.03 5.49
C ASN A 306 -11.30 29.31 4.55
N GLY A 307 -10.60 28.28 5.05
CA GLY A 307 -9.73 27.45 4.24
C GLY A 307 -10.48 26.28 3.59
N PRO A 308 -9.77 25.47 2.78
CA PRO A 308 -10.33 24.27 2.18
C PRO A 308 -10.64 23.20 3.23
N ALA A 309 -11.52 22.27 2.88
CA ALA A 309 -11.75 21.06 3.67
C ALA A 309 -10.46 20.23 3.77
N TRP A 310 -10.11 19.78 4.97
CA TRP A 310 -8.84 19.07 5.23
C TRP A 310 -8.78 17.67 4.61
N ILE A 311 -9.93 17.09 4.30
CA ILE A 311 -10.10 15.89 3.48
C ILE A 311 -11.03 16.25 2.33
N LYS A 312 -10.76 15.67 1.16
CA LYS A 312 -11.65 15.68 0.01
C LYS A 312 -12.03 14.24 -0.34
N GLU A 313 -13.24 14.05 -0.84
CA GLU A 313 -13.61 12.80 -1.47
C GLU A 313 -12.88 12.71 -2.81
N VAL A 314 -12.12 11.63 -3.01
CA VAL A 314 -11.47 11.36 -4.29
C VAL A 314 -12.52 10.66 -5.16
N ASP A 315 -13.10 11.38 -6.12
CA ASP A 315 -13.97 10.78 -7.13
C ASP A 315 -13.10 9.96 -8.10
N PRO A 316 -13.20 8.62 -8.09
CA PRO A 316 -12.41 7.78 -9.00
C PRO A 316 -12.80 7.94 -10.48
N TYR A 317 -13.87 8.69 -10.78
CA TYR A 317 -14.35 8.98 -12.13
C TYR A 317 -14.16 10.44 -12.55
N SER A 318 -13.63 11.31 -11.68
CA SER A 318 -13.27 12.66 -12.10
C SER A 318 -12.03 12.58 -12.98
N PRO A 319 -12.08 13.01 -14.26
CA PRO A 319 -10.87 13.18 -15.04
C PRO A 319 -9.99 14.18 -14.29
N GLU A 320 -8.79 13.75 -13.88
CA GLU A 320 -7.81 14.66 -13.30
C GLU A 320 -7.57 15.77 -14.33
N GLU A 321 -7.91 17.01 -13.95
CA GLU A 321 -7.43 18.21 -14.63
C GLU A 321 -5.90 18.23 -14.48
N SER A 322 -5.25 17.52 -15.39
CA SER A 322 -3.81 17.54 -15.57
C SER A 322 -3.40 18.94 -16.01
N ASP A 323 -2.65 19.60 -15.13
CA ASP A 323 -1.69 20.68 -15.39
C ASP A 323 -1.81 21.38 -16.74
N GLN A 324 -2.67 22.40 -16.81
CA GLN A 324 -2.52 23.49 -17.79
C GLN A 324 -1.37 24.41 -17.36
N ASN A 325 -0.14 23.89 -17.42
CA ASN A 325 1.06 24.72 -17.38
C ASN A 325 2.10 24.22 -18.40
N GLN A 326 1.65 24.13 -19.65
CA GLN A 326 2.54 24.09 -20.81
C GLN A 326 2.66 25.51 -21.38
N ASP A 327 3.53 26.33 -20.78
CA ASP A 327 4.08 27.52 -21.45
C ASP A 327 5.42 27.89 -20.81
N ALA A 328 6.44 27.07 -21.11
CA ALA A 328 7.84 27.42 -20.83
C ALA A 328 8.78 26.88 -21.93
N SER A 329 8.34 26.91 -23.18
CA SER A 329 9.13 26.44 -24.34
C SER A 329 9.62 27.55 -25.28
N ASN A 330 9.58 28.83 -24.87
CA ASN A 330 10.15 29.92 -25.67
C ASN A 330 11.17 30.73 -24.87
N LEU A 331 12.40 30.24 -24.76
CA LEU A 331 13.60 31.03 -24.41
C LEU A 331 14.89 30.19 -24.61
N ILE A 332 15.12 29.69 -25.83
CA ILE A 332 16.47 29.30 -26.28
C ILE A 332 16.62 29.76 -27.73
N GLU A 333 16.95 31.03 -27.92
CA GLU A 333 17.73 31.51 -29.05
C GLU A 333 18.86 32.38 -28.47
N ASP A 334 20.00 32.38 -29.14
CA ASP A 334 21.28 33.06 -28.81
C ASP A 334 22.33 32.26 -28.02
N ILE A 335 22.85 31.17 -28.64
CA ILE A 335 24.28 30.84 -28.51
C ILE A 335 24.83 30.47 -29.90
N GLU A 336 24.95 31.46 -30.78
CA GLU A 336 25.85 31.40 -31.94
C GLU A 336 26.72 32.65 -31.93
N SER A 337 27.94 32.56 -31.37
CA SER A 337 29.07 33.45 -31.70
C SER A 337 30.25 33.25 -30.73
N GLN A 338 30.92 32.10 -30.74
CA GLN A 338 32.29 32.00 -30.18
C GLN A 338 33.17 31.03 -30.99
N GLU A 339 33.54 31.43 -32.22
CA GLU A 339 34.62 30.77 -32.99
C GLU A 339 35.95 31.55 -32.99
N GLU A 340 36.08 32.71 -32.34
CA GLU A 340 37.29 33.55 -32.49
C GLU A 340 38.44 33.32 -31.50
N ILE A 341 38.41 32.31 -30.62
CA ILE A 341 39.45 32.18 -29.57
C ILE A 341 40.60 31.20 -29.94
N PHE A 342 40.55 30.49 -31.07
CA PHE A 342 41.50 29.39 -31.33
C PHE A 342 42.83 29.72 -32.04
N GLU A 343 43.12 30.97 -32.40
CA GLU A 343 44.33 31.28 -33.19
C GLU A 343 45.64 31.49 -32.40
N GLN A 344 45.66 31.42 -31.05
CA GLN A 344 46.83 31.83 -30.26
C GLN A 344 47.64 30.72 -29.55
N ILE A 345 47.55 29.44 -29.95
CA ILE A 345 48.29 28.35 -29.27
C ILE A 345 49.52 27.86 -30.08
N PRO A 346 50.74 27.79 -29.49
CA PRO A 346 51.97 27.43 -30.19
C PRO A 346 52.07 25.95 -30.64
N LYS A 347 52.83 25.74 -31.73
CA LYS A 347 52.84 24.53 -32.60
C LYS A 347 53.24 23.19 -31.95
N HIS A 348 53.73 23.14 -30.70
CA HIS A 348 54.12 21.88 -30.03
C HIS A 348 52.99 21.23 -29.21
N GLY A 349 51.88 21.92 -28.94
CA GLY A 349 50.73 21.35 -28.22
C GLY A 349 49.69 20.62 -29.09
N ARG A 350 49.75 20.81 -30.42
CA ARG A 350 48.67 20.45 -31.37
C ARG A 350 48.25 18.98 -31.36
N LYS A 351 49.19 18.03 -31.21
CA LYS A 351 48.86 16.60 -31.20
C LYS A 351 48.18 16.14 -29.91
N LEU A 352 48.53 16.73 -28.76
CA LEU A 352 47.91 16.40 -27.48
C LEU A 352 46.54 17.07 -27.37
N THR A 353 46.39 18.30 -27.88
CA THR A 353 45.08 18.98 -27.97
C THR A 353 44.14 18.30 -28.95
N GLU A 354 44.60 17.78 -30.10
CA GLU A 354 43.76 16.98 -31.01
C GLU A 354 43.28 15.67 -30.35
N GLN A 355 44.15 14.96 -29.62
CA GLN A 355 43.75 13.75 -28.89
C GLN A 355 42.78 14.04 -27.73
N LEU A 356 42.97 15.15 -27.01
CA LEU A 356 42.04 15.59 -25.97
C LEU A 356 40.70 16.04 -26.56
N LEU A 357 40.69 16.76 -27.68
CA LEU A 357 39.47 17.15 -28.40
C LEU A 357 38.67 15.94 -28.85
N LEU A 358 39.32 14.96 -29.49
CA LEU A 358 38.68 13.70 -29.87
C LEU A 358 38.13 12.93 -28.66
N THR A 359 38.81 13.01 -27.52
CA THR A 359 38.33 12.37 -26.28
C THR A 359 37.13 13.11 -25.70
N ILE A 360 37.13 14.43 -25.75
CA ILE A 360 36.02 15.29 -25.31
C ILE A 360 34.81 15.08 -26.22
N GLU A 361 34.99 15.04 -27.54
CA GLU A 361 33.92 14.75 -28.51
C GLU A 361 33.31 13.37 -28.26
N ASN A 362 34.14 12.34 -28.06
CA ASN A 362 33.65 10.99 -27.75
C ASN A 362 32.91 10.94 -26.40
N LYS A 363 33.40 11.61 -25.36
CA LYS A 363 32.72 11.69 -24.06
C LYS A 363 31.43 12.50 -24.13
N ASN A 364 31.40 13.56 -24.94
CA ASN A 364 30.19 14.36 -25.16
C ASN A 364 29.14 13.56 -25.92
N ALA A 365 29.54 12.81 -26.96
CA ALA A 365 28.65 11.89 -27.66
C ALA A 365 28.09 10.80 -26.72
N GLN A 366 28.93 10.23 -25.85
CA GLN A 366 28.48 9.30 -24.81
C GLN A 366 27.51 9.95 -23.83
N THR A 367 27.80 11.18 -23.38
CA THR A 367 26.94 11.91 -22.43
C THR A 367 25.58 12.23 -23.05
N SER A 368 25.54 12.62 -24.32
CA SER A 368 24.28 12.84 -25.05
C SER A 368 23.47 11.56 -25.20
N SER A 369 24.13 10.44 -25.54
CA SER A 369 23.46 9.13 -25.63
C SER A 369 22.93 8.66 -24.27
N LEU A 370 23.68 8.87 -23.17
CA LEU A 370 23.21 8.53 -21.82
C LEU A 370 22.04 9.43 -21.38
N LYS A 371 22.06 10.72 -21.72
CA LYS A 371 20.94 11.64 -21.43
C LYS A 371 19.66 11.20 -22.15
N GLU A 372 19.78 10.83 -23.43
CA GLU A 372 18.66 10.31 -24.22
C GLU A 372 18.10 9.03 -23.60
N GLN A 373 18.96 8.09 -23.18
CA GLN A 373 18.54 6.88 -22.48
C GLN A 373 17.84 7.16 -21.13
N VAL A 374 18.30 8.15 -20.36
CA VAL A 374 17.65 8.52 -19.09
C VAL A 374 16.26 9.12 -19.34
N VAL A 375 16.09 9.94 -20.37
CA VAL A 375 14.77 10.46 -20.76
C VAL A 375 13.85 9.33 -21.19
N THR A 376 14.33 8.41 -22.03
CA THR A 376 13.55 7.24 -22.46
C THR A 376 13.17 6.35 -21.26
N LEU A 377 14.10 6.08 -20.35
CA LEU A 377 13.83 5.30 -19.14
C LEU A 377 12.86 6.01 -18.20
N GLY A 378 12.93 7.34 -18.09
CA GLY A 378 11.96 8.15 -17.35
C GLY A 378 10.55 7.98 -17.92
N SER A 379 10.38 8.12 -19.24
CA SER A 379 9.09 7.92 -19.89
C SER A 379 8.56 6.48 -19.75
N HIS A 380 9.44 5.47 -19.81
CA HIS A 380 9.03 4.08 -19.60
C HIS A 380 8.62 3.80 -18.15
N LEU A 381 9.28 4.43 -17.17
CA LEU A 381 8.95 4.28 -15.76
C LEU A 381 7.60 4.93 -15.44
N GLU A 382 7.36 6.13 -15.97
CA GLU A 382 6.08 6.82 -15.86
C GLU A 382 4.94 6.00 -16.50
N GLN A 383 5.17 5.46 -17.71
CA GLN A 383 4.20 4.59 -18.36
C GLN A 383 3.96 3.29 -17.58
N ALA A 384 5.01 2.68 -17.01
CA ALA A 384 4.87 1.50 -16.17
C ALA A 384 4.11 1.80 -14.86
N GLU A 385 4.25 3.01 -14.30
CA GLU A 385 3.49 3.45 -13.13
C GLU A 385 2.01 3.64 -13.45
N GLN A 386 1.69 4.25 -14.60
CA GLN A 386 0.31 4.37 -15.10
C GLN A 386 -0.32 2.99 -15.34
N ASP A 387 0.39 2.09 -16.02
CA ASP A 387 -0.07 0.71 -16.26
C ASP A 387 -0.33 -0.02 -14.93
N ARG A 388 0.56 0.15 -13.95
CA ARG A 388 0.42 -0.45 -12.61
C ARG A 388 -0.80 0.10 -11.88
N GLN A 389 -1.10 1.39 -12.01
CA GLN A 389 -2.31 1.99 -11.43
C GLN A 389 -3.57 1.43 -12.09
N LEU A 390 -3.58 1.31 -13.42
CA LEU A 390 -4.68 0.72 -14.18
C LEU A 390 -4.92 -0.75 -13.81
N LEU A 391 -3.86 -1.57 -13.78
CA LEU A 391 -3.92 -2.98 -13.36
C LEU A 391 -4.44 -3.13 -11.92
N ARG A 392 -4.06 -2.21 -11.02
CA ARG A 392 -4.61 -2.18 -9.65
C ARG A 392 -6.08 -1.84 -9.61
N TRP A 393 -6.55 -0.97 -10.50
CA TRP A 393 -7.97 -0.68 -10.64
C TRP A 393 -8.73 -1.89 -11.18
N GLU A 394 -8.26 -2.52 -12.26
CA GLU A 394 -8.89 -3.72 -12.84
C GLU A 394 -8.96 -4.87 -11.83
N LEU A 395 -7.89 -5.08 -11.04
CA LEU A 395 -7.89 -6.08 -9.97
C LEU A 395 -8.93 -5.80 -8.88
N ARG A 396 -9.21 -4.53 -8.57
CA ARG A 396 -10.25 -4.16 -7.60
C ARG A 396 -11.64 -4.44 -8.14
N GLU A 397 -11.90 -4.07 -9.38
CA GLU A 397 -13.19 -4.32 -10.03
C GLU A 397 -13.46 -5.81 -10.19
N LEU A 398 -12.47 -6.57 -10.67
CA LEU A 398 -12.60 -8.02 -10.81
C LEU A 398 -12.82 -8.71 -9.46
N LYS A 399 -12.19 -8.23 -8.38
CA LYS A 399 -12.45 -8.72 -7.02
C LYS A 399 -13.86 -8.39 -6.53
N ARG A 400 -14.37 -7.19 -6.80
CA ARG A 400 -15.76 -6.82 -6.48
C ARG A 400 -16.75 -7.72 -7.21
N GLU A 401 -16.55 -7.93 -8.50
CA GLU A 401 -17.37 -8.86 -9.28
C GLU A 401 -17.30 -10.28 -8.72
N PHE A 402 -16.09 -10.77 -8.41
CA PHE A 402 -15.90 -12.09 -7.80
C PHE A 402 -16.68 -12.22 -6.49
N ASN A 403 -16.57 -11.25 -5.59
CA ASN A 403 -17.27 -11.26 -4.31
C ASN A 403 -18.80 -11.21 -4.49
N LEU A 404 -19.29 -10.44 -5.47
CA LEU A 404 -20.71 -10.38 -5.81
C LEU A 404 -21.20 -11.72 -6.36
N LEU A 405 -20.45 -12.34 -7.26
CA LEU A 405 -20.71 -13.67 -7.80
C LEU A 405 -20.67 -14.73 -6.70
N GLU A 406 -19.72 -14.66 -5.78
CA GLU A 406 -19.61 -15.58 -4.64
C GLU A 406 -20.79 -15.44 -3.67
N SER A 407 -21.19 -14.20 -3.35
CA SER A 407 -22.40 -13.92 -2.57
C SER A 407 -23.65 -14.45 -3.27
N THR A 408 -23.74 -14.28 -4.59
CA THR A 408 -24.84 -14.78 -5.41
C THR A 408 -24.87 -16.31 -5.42
N LEU A 409 -23.72 -16.97 -5.60
CA LEU A 409 -23.59 -18.42 -5.52
C LEU A 409 -23.96 -18.94 -4.13
N THR A 410 -23.60 -18.23 -3.07
CA THR A 410 -23.93 -18.59 -1.69
C THR A 410 -25.44 -18.46 -1.45
N LYS A 411 -26.07 -17.38 -1.91
CA LYS A 411 -27.53 -17.20 -1.88
C LYS A 411 -28.26 -18.24 -2.72
N LEU A 412 -27.75 -18.56 -3.91
CA LEU A 412 -28.31 -19.61 -4.78
C LEU A 412 -28.15 -20.99 -4.15
N ARG A 413 -26.99 -21.32 -3.56
CA ARG A 413 -26.76 -22.57 -2.80
C ARG A 413 -27.68 -22.65 -1.58
N ALA A 414 -27.87 -21.55 -0.85
CA ALA A 414 -28.81 -21.49 0.27
C ALA A 414 -30.26 -21.67 -0.19
N LYS A 415 -30.65 -21.07 -1.33
CA LYS A 415 -31.96 -21.30 -1.97
C LYS A 415 -32.11 -22.74 -2.47
N LEU A 416 -31.07 -23.34 -3.03
CA LEU A 416 -31.06 -24.74 -3.50
C LEU A 416 -31.12 -25.71 -2.32
N ARG A 417 -30.45 -25.38 -1.22
CA ARG A 417 -30.50 -26.13 0.05
C ARG A 417 -31.88 -26.01 0.69
N LYS A 418 -32.46 -24.81 0.78
CA LYS A 418 -33.85 -24.57 1.23
C LYS A 418 -34.88 -25.21 0.29
N SER A 419 -34.62 -25.23 -1.02
CA SER A 419 -35.43 -25.93 -2.03
C SER A 419 -35.32 -27.44 -1.88
N LYS A 420 -34.15 -27.98 -1.53
CA LYS A 420 -33.99 -29.38 -1.11
C LYS A 420 -34.72 -29.68 0.21
N THR A 421 -34.72 -28.76 1.18
CA THR A 421 -35.44 -28.94 2.46
C THR A 421 -36.96 -28.76 2.33
N SER A 422 -37.44 -28.03 1.33
CA SER A 422 -38.89 -27.89 1.02
C SER A 422 -39.40 -28.90 0.00
N LYS A 423 -38.50 -29.72 -0.56
CA LYS A 423 -38.83 -30.93 -1.32
C LYS A 423 -38.53 -32.17 -0.48
N ASP A 424 -39.01 -32.17 0.76
CA ASP A 424 -39.27 -33.39 1.53
C ASP A 424 -40.59 -34.03 1.03
N GLN A 425 -40.75 -34.08 -0.29
CA GLN A 425 -41.50 -35.17 -0.89
C GLN A 425 -40.53 -36.34 -0.84
N SER A 426 -40.73 -37.22 0.12
CA SER A 426 -40.36 -38.62 0.00
C SER A 426 -40.72 -39.09 -1.41
N SER A 427 -39.75 -39.07 -2.32
CA SER A 427 -39.80 -39.91 -3.50
C SER A 427 -39.77 -41.31 -2.92
N GLU A 428 -40.94 -41.95 -2.80
CA GLU A 428 -41.06 -43.36 -2.44
C GLU A 428 -40.16 -44.13 -3.41
N LEU A 429 -38.93 -44.42 -2.99
CA LEU A 429 -38.09 -45.36 -3.69
C LEU A 429 -38.89 -46.67 -3.74
N PRO A 430 -38.98 -47.34 -4.90
CA PRO A 430 -39.68 -48.61 -4.97
C PRO A 430 -39.10 -49.58 -3.94
N ILE A 431 -39.97 -50.31 -3.23
CA ILE A 431 -39.56 -51.34 -2.30
C ILE A 431 -39.32 -52.63 -3.10
N PHE A 432 -38.08 -53.10 -3.10
CA PHE A 432 -37.69 -54.34 -3.78
C PHE A 432 -37.74 -55.51 -2.79
N ALA A 433 -38.20 -56.68 -3.27
CA ALA A 433 -38.20 -57.90 -2.47
C ALA A 433 -36.77 -58.46 -2.29
N ASP A 434 -35.92 -58.27 -3.31
CA ASP A 434 -34.49 -58.54 -3.22
C ASP A 434 -33.73 -57.25 -2.82
N PRO A 435 -33.05 -57.24 -1.66
CA PRO A 435 -32.22 -56.12 -1.23
C PRO A 435 -31.11 -55.75 -2.22
N GLU A 436 -30.59 -56.72 -2.98
CA GLU A 436 -29.54 -56.50 -3.97
C GLU A 436 -30.06 -55.75 -5.20
N GLU A 437 -31.21 -56.14 -5.74
CA GLU A 437 -31.92 -55.38 -6.79
C GLU A 437 -32.23 -53.95 -6.34
N GLY A 438 -32.71 -53.78 -5.10
CA GLY A 438 -32.99 -52.46 -4.55
C GLY A 438 -31.75 -51.57 -4.42
N PHE A 439 -30.62 -52.15 -4.02
CA PHE A 439 -29.37 -51.40 -3.98
C PHE A 439 -28.86 -51.03 -5.38
N ARG A 440 -28.95 -51.93 -6.36
CA ARG A 440 -28.59 -51.62 -7.76
C ARG A 440 -29.46 -50.50 -8.34
N PHE A 441 -30.76 -50.53 -8.08
CA PHE A 441 -31.67 -49.46 -8.50
C PHE A 441 -31.28 -48.11 -7.88
N LEU A 442 -30.89 -48.10 -6.61
CA LEU A 442 -30.41 -46.91 -5.91
C LEU A 442 -29.13 -46.35 -6.57
N VAL A 443 -28.15 -47.21 -6.88
CA VAL A 443 -26.90 -46.83 -7.57
C VAL A 443 -27.20 -46.24 -8.95
N LEU A 444 -28.06 -46.89 -9.73
CA LEU A 444 -28.47 -46.41 -11.05
C LEU A 444 -29.16 -45.04 -10.96
N THR A 445 -30.06 -44.88 -10.00
CA THR A 445 -30.78 -43.63 -9.77
C THR A 445 -29.82 -42.50 -9.38
N GLN A 446 -28.87 -42.76 -8.49
CA GLN A 446 -27.88 -41.75 -8.09
C GLN A 446 -26.94 -41.38 -9.24
N TRP A 447 -26.52 -42.34 -10.06
CA TRP A 447 -25.76 -42.05 -11.27
C TRP A 447 -26.53 -41.12 -12.23
N ALA A 448 -27.81 -41.41 -12.46
CA ALA A 448 -28.66 -40.61 -13.35
C ALA A 448 -28.92 -39.20 -12.81
N ILE A 449 -29.05 -39.03 -11.49
CA ILE A 449 -29.23 -37.73 -10.84
C ILE A 449 -27.93 -36.91 -10.88
N ARG A 450 -26.79 -37.55 -10.67
CA ARG A 450 -25.49 -36.88 -10.51
C ARG A 450 -24.85 -36.48 -11.82
N PHE A 451 -25.02 -37.29 -12.87
CA PHE A 451 -24.44 -37.03 -14.18
C PHE A 451 -25.55 -36.71 -15.19
N PRO A 452 -25.63 -35.45 -15.67
CA PRO A 452 -26.56 -35.08 -16.75
C PRO A 452 -26.36 -35.98 -17.98
N GLY A 453 -27.40 -36.17 -18.78
CA GLY A 453 -27.37 -37.10 -19.92
C GLY A 453 -26.24 -36.87 -20.94
N SER A 454 -25.69 -35.65 -21.01
CA SER A 454 -24.49 -35.34 -21.82
C SER A 454 -23.21 -35.99 -21.28
N GLN A 455 -23.04 -36.09 -19.96
CA GLN A 455 -21.85 -36.64 -19.30
C GLN A 455 -21.90 -38.16 -19.12
N GLN A 456 -23.10 -38.76 -19.18
CA GLN A 456 -23.30 -40.19 -19.00
C GLN A 456 -22.58 -41.06 -20.05
N LYS A 457 -22.31 -40.49 -21.23
CA LYS A 457 -21.54 -41.15 -22.29
C LYS A 457 -20.05 -41.25 -21.96
N ASP A 458 -19.52 -40.21 -21.31
CA ASP A 458 -18.10 -40.13 -20.95
C ASP A 458 -17.82 -40.85 -19.63
N LEU A 459 -18.82 -40.93 -18.75
CA LEU A 459 -18.77 -41.62 -17.45
C LEU A 459 -19.84 -42.71 -17.35
N PRO A 460 -19.77 -43.78 -18.16
CA PRO A 460 -20.72 -44.86 -18.10
C PRO A 460 -20.61 -45.63 -16.77
N LEU A 461 -21.74 -46.01 -16.20
CA LEU A 461 -21.78 -46.89 -15.04
C LEU A 461 -21.34 -48.30 -15.48
N LYS A 462 -20.13 -48.72 -15.10
CA LYS A 462 -19.62 -50.06 -15.43
C LYS A 462 -20.39 -51.14 -14.69
N GLU A 463 -20.41 -52.34 -15.26
CA GLU A 463 -21.00 -53.50 -14.61
C GLU A 463 -20.24 -53.86 -13.34
N PHE A 464 -21.00 -54.11 -12.26
CA PHE A 464 -20.45 -54.45 -10.95
C PHE A 464 -21.28 -55.55 -10.26
N THR A 465 -20.62 -56.31 -9.40
CA THR A 465 -21.23 -57.31 -8.54
C THR A 465 -21.16 -56.89 -7.07
N LEU A 466 -22.08 -57.39 -6.25
CA LEU A 466 -22.03 -57.23 -4.81
C LEU A 466 -21.54 -58.55 -4.21
N GLY A 467 -20.50 -58.48 -3.39
CA GLY A 467 -20.03 -59.61 -2.61
C GLY A 467 -21.05 -59.99 -1.54
N PRO A 468 -21.04 -61.25 -1.06
CA PRO A 468 -22.07 -61.78 -0.17
C PRO A 468 -22.17 -61.06 1.18
N LYS A 469 -21.14 -60.32 1.59
CA LYS A 469 -21.10 -59.57 2.86
C LYS A 469 -21.40 -58.09 2.69
N PHE A 470 -21.58 -57.61 1.46
CA PHE A 470 -21.63 -56.19 1.19
C PHE A 470 -22.87 -55.54 1.82
N LEU A 471 -24.05 -56.08 1.52
CA LEU A 471 -25.32 -55.54 2.01
C LEU A 471 -25.43 -55.65 3.54
N ASP A 472 -25.06 -56.81 4.10
CA ASP A 472 -25.00 -57.00 5.55
C ASP A 472 -24.06 -55.99 6.22
N SER A 473 -22.89 -55.75 5.64
CA SER A 473 -21.94 -54.77 6.19
C SER A 473 -22.46 -53.33 6.09
N LEU A 474 -23.23 -53.02 5.04
CA LEU A 474 -23.84 -51.71 4.84
C LEU A 474 -24.95 -51.43 5.85
N GLU A 475 -25.80 -52.42 6.14
CA GLU A 475 -26.88 -52.29 7.12
C GLU A 475 -26.37 -52.12 8.54
N ASN A 476 -25.28 -52.80 8.89
CA ASN A 476 -24.70 -52.77 10.23
C ASN A 476 -23.74 -51.60 10.46
N LEU A 477 -23.38 -50.84 9.41
CA LEU A 477 -22.41 -49.75 9.53
C LEU A 477 -23.05 -48.48 10.10
N GLN A 478 -22.63 -48.10 11.30
CA GLN A 478 -23.06 -46.87 11.95
C GLN A 478 -22.16 -45.68 11.57
N GLY A 479 -22.75 -44.48 11.55
CA GLY A 479 -22.02 -43.21 11.37
C GLY A 479 -21.79 -42.78 9.91
N ILE A 480 -22.45 -43.45 8.96
CA ILE A 480 -22.53 -42.99 7.57
C ILE A 480 -23.89 -43.31 6.96
N SER A 481 -24.41 -42.42 6.10
CA SER A 481 -25.69 -42.66 5.42
C SER A 481 -25.53 -43.64 4.25
N ARG A 482 -26.59 -44.42 3.99
CA ARG A 482 -26.68 -45.33 2.82
C ARG A 482 -26.50 -44.59 1.50
N GLU A 483 -27.03 -43.37 1.40
CA GLU A 483 -26.84 -42.48 0.23
C GLU A 483 -25.36 -42.17 0.00
N LYS A 484 -24.62 -41.81 1.05
CA LYS A 484 -23.21 -41.47 0.92
C LYS A 484 -22.37 -42.66 0.45
N VAL A 485 -22.69 -43.88 0.89
CA VAL A 485 -22.03 -45.09 0.38
C VAL A 485 -22.37 -45.30 -1.10
N THR A 486 -23.64 -45.14 -1.47
CA THR A 486 -24.11 -45.26 -2.86
C THR A 486 -23.37 -44.28 -3.78
N ASP A 487 -23.17 -43.04 -3.36
CA ASP A 487 -22.39 -42.05 -4.11
C ASP A 487 -20.97 -42.53 -4.42
N VAL A 488 -20.32 -43.19 -3.44
CA VAL A 488 -18.95 -43.69 -3.62
C VAL A 488 -18.93 -44.91 -4.52
N VAL A 489 -19.94 -45.78 -4.43
CA VAL A 489 -20.12 -46.92 -5.35
C VAL A 489 -20.23 -46.42 -6.78
N VAL A 490 -21.01 -45.36 -7.03
CA VAL A 490 -21.10 -44.72 -8.35
C VAL A 490 -19.74 -44.18 -8.79
N GLU A 491 -19.02 -43.47 -7.93
CA GLU A 491 -17.68 -42.93 -8.25
C GLU A 491 -16.66 -44.02 -8.58
N ILE A 492 -16.71 -45.15 -7.88
CA ILE A 492 -15.84 -46.30 -8.12
C ILE A 492 -16.23 -46.99 -9.44
N ALA A 493 -17.53 -47.21 -9.68
CA ALA A 493 -18.03 -47.87 -10.86
C ALA A 493 -17.84 -47.05 -12.15
N THR A 494 -17.84 -45.71 -12.09
CA THR A 494 -17.49 -44.86 -13.24
C THR A 494 -15.98 -44.68 -13.40
N GLY A 495 -15.19 -44.96 -12.35
CA GLY A 495 -13.74 -44.85 -12.34
C GLY A 495 -13.20 -43.49 -11.90
N ILE A 496 -14.07 -42.51 -11.61
CA ILE A 496 -13.65 -41.17 -11.18
C ILE A 496 -13.09 -41.15 -9.74
N ALA A 497 -13.37 -42.18 -8.93
CA ALA A 497 -12.93 -42.24 -7.54
C ALA A 497 -11.42 -42.05 -7.34
N SER A 498 -10.57 -42.52 -8.27
CA SER A 498 -9.11 -42.35 -8.18
C SER A 498 -8.63 -40.92 -8.45
N GLU A 499 -9.44 -40.09 -9.11
CA GLU A 499 -9.13 -38.69 -9.40
C GLU A 499 -9.54 -37.77 -8.23
N LEU A 500 -10.41 -38.25 -7.35
CA LEU A 500 -10.92 -37.51 -6.21
C LEU A 500 -9.96 -37.65 -5.02
N ALA A 501 -9.20 -36.60 -4.72
CA ALA A 501 -8.24 -36.57 -3.61
C ALA A 501 -8.86 -36.99 -2.26
N GLY A 502 -10.14 -36.67 -2.02
CA GLY A 502 -10.88 -37.03 -0.81
C GLY A 502 -11.26 -38.52 -0.68
N ARG A 503 -10.87 -39.38 -1.62
CA ARG A 503 -11.17 -40.82 -1.60
C ARG A 503 -10.01 -41.72 -1.20
N GLU A 504 -8.78 -41.22 -1.15
CA GLU A 504 -7.60 -41.98 -0.70
C GLU A 504 -7.60 -43.44 -1.23
N VAL A 505 -7.76 -43.59 -2.56
CA VAL A 505 -7.93 -44.90 -3.18
C VAL A 505 -6.58 -45.64 -3.19
N HIS A 506 -6.53 -46.78 -2.51
CA HIS A 506 -5.30 -47.57 -2.36
C HIS A 506 -5.58 -49.07 -2.42
N ARG A 507 -4.59 -49.85 -2.84
CA ARG A 507 -4.65 -51.32 -2.72
C ARG A 507 -4.66 -51.73 -1.25
N LEU A 508 -5.57 -52.61 -0.87
CA LEU A 508 -5.64 -53.16 0.48
C LEU A 508 -4.39 -53.99 0.77
N ARG A 509 -3.92 -53.94 2.02
CA ARG A 509 -2.77 -54.70 2.51
C ARG A 509 -3.23 -55.65 3.61
N GLU A 510 -2.52 -56.76 3.81
CA GLU A 510 -2.84 -57.77 4.84
C GLU A 510 -2.66 -57.27 6.28
N GLY A 511 -2.08 -56.07 6.47
CA GLY A 511 -1.95 -55.44 7.77
C GLY A 511 -1.48 -53.99 7.68
N ALA A 512 -1.28 -53.36 8.85
CA ALA A 512 -0.93 -51.94 8.96
C ALA A 512 0.53 -51.62 8.60
N ALA A 513 1.40 -52.63 8.47
CA ALA A 513 2.81 -52.44 8.18
C ALA A 513 3.04 -51.95 6.72
N GLY A 514 4.04 -51.09 6.53
CA GLY A 514 4.35 -50.47 5.23
C GLY A 514 4.76 -51.47 4.14
N ASP A 515 5.28 -52.63 4.54
CA ASP A 515 5.77 -53.75 3.73
C ASP A 515 4.76 -54.92 3.62
N ALA A 516 3.58 -54.79 4.23
CA ALA A 516 2.55 -55.82 4.18
C ALA A 516 2.10 -56.08 2.74
N ARG A 517 1.96 -57.37 2.40
CA ARG A 517 1.57 -57.81 1.06
C ARG A 517 0.19 -57.27 0.70
N HIS A 518 0.01 -57.01 -0.59
CA HIS A 518 -1.30 -56.63 -1.11
C HIS A 518 -2.24 -57.82 -1.12
N VAL A 519 -3.49 -57.58 -0.72
CA VAL A 519 -4.52 -58.61 -0.70
C VAL A 519 -4.93 -58.94 -2.13
N THR A 520 -4.66 -60.18 -2.54
CA THR A 520 -5.00 -60.74 -3.86
C THR A 520 -5.73 -62.07 -3.67
N ARG A 521 -6.75 -62.31 -4.49
CA ARG A 521 -7.55 -63.54 -4.48
C ARG A 521 -6.95 -64.55 -5.46
N GLU A 522 -7.22 -65.83 -5.28
CA GLU A 522 -6.66 -66.93 -6.10
C GLU A 522 -6.96 -66.80 -7.60
N ASP A 523 -8.06 -66.13 -7.96
CA ASP A 523 -8.44 -65.83 -9.34
C ASP A 523 -7.68 -64.63 -9.95
N GLY A 524 -6.79 -63.99 -9.19
CA GLY A 524 -6.03 -62.82 -9.61
C GLY A 524 -6.71 -61.48 -9.33
N ALA A 525 -7.87 -61.46 -8.66
CA ALA A 525 -8.52 -60.22 -8.27
C ALA A 525 -7.68 -59.46 -7.21
N VAL A 526 -7.59 -58.14 -7.35
CA VAL A 526 -6.84 -57.27 -6.42
C VAL A 526 -7.81 -56.49 -5.55
N CYS A 527 -7.62 -56.51 -4.24
CA CYS A 527 -8.48 -55.76 -3.32
C CYS A 527 -8.01 -54.31 -3.19
N TRP A 528 -8.95 -53.39 -3.23
CA TRP A 528 -8.78 -51.96 -3.08
C TRP A 528 -9.65 -51.44 -1.94
N ARG A 529 -9.22 -50.32 -1.36
CA ARG A 529 -9.98 -49.57 -0.38
C ARG A 529 -10.12 -48.12 -0.82
N ALA A 530 -11.26 -47.52 -0.51
CA ALA A 530 -11.52 -46.10 -0.70
C ALA A 530 -12.17 -45.51 0.57
N SER A 531 -11.80 -44.28 0.90
CA SER A 531 -12.33 -43.53 2.04
C SER A 531 -13.74 -42.99 1.73
N LEU A 532 -14.68 -43.31 2.62
CA LEU A 532 -16.03 -42.76 2.60
C LEU A 532 -16.08 -41.41 3.34
N GLN A 533 -15.20 -41.23 4.32
CA GLN A 533 -14.95 -40.04 5.13
C GLN A 533 -13.43 -39.90 5.37
N VAL A 534 -12.92 -38.68 5.48
CA VAL A 534 -11.50 -38.36 5.76
C VAL A 534 -11.43 -37.45 6.97
N GLY A 535 -10.38 -37.58 7.79
CA GLY A 535 -10.13 -36.69 8.94
C GLY A 535 -10.98 -36.97 10.19
N THR A 536 -11.60 -38.16 10.29
CA THR A 536 -12.39 -38.57 11.48
C THR A 536 -11.82 -39.82 12.13
N SER A 537 -11.92 -39.91 13.47
CA SER A 537 -11.59 -41.14 14.19
C SER A 537 -12.54 -42.26 13.78
N SER A 538 -12.00 -43.45 13.50
CA SER A 538 -12.76 -44.57 12.90
C SER A 538 -13.43 -44.22 11.56
N ALA A 539 -12.71 -43.50 10.69
CA ALA A 539 -13.19 -43.18 9.34
C ALA A 539 -13.68 -44.42 8.59
N ARG A 540 -14.83 -44.31 7.91
CA ARG A 540 -15.44 -45.43 7.18
C ARG A 540 -14.77 -45.58 5.81
N ARG A 541 -14.61 -46.82 5.37
CA ARG A 541 -14.01 -47.20 4.10
C ARG A 541 -14.86 -48.25 3.40
N ILE A 542 -14.78 -48.26 2.08
CA ILE A 542 -15.36 -49.32 1.24
C ILE A 542 -14.22 -50.16 0.67
N HIS A 543 -14.36 -51.49 0.75
CA HIS A 543 -13.46 -52.44 0.14
C HIS A 543 -14.10 -53.04 -1.10
N TYR A 544 -13.33 -53.15 -2.18
CA TYR A 544 -13.81 -53.71 -3.44
C TYR A 544 -12.68 -54.44 -4.17
N TRP A 545 -13.04 -55.46 -4.92
CA TRP A 545 -12.13 -56.20 -5.78
C TRP A 545 -12.20 -55.65 -7.20
N VAL A 546 -11.04 -55.55 -7.82
CA VAL A 546 -10.92 -55.39 -9.28
C VAL A 546 -10.58 -56.75 -9.85
N LEU A 547 -11.52 -57.34 -10.58
CA LEU A 547 -11.41 -58.66 -11.18
C LEU A 547 -10.48 -58.64 -12.41
N PRO A 548 -9.92 -59.80 -12.80
CA PRO A 548 -9.27 -59.94 -14.10
C PRO A 548 -10.24 -59.57 -15.22
N GLY A 549 -9.93 -58.53 -15.99
CA GLY A 549 -10.83 -57.94 -16.99
C GLY A 549 -11.43 -56.59 -16.61
N GLY A 550 -11.21 -56.12 -15.38
CA GLY A 550 -11.51 -54.75 -14.95
C GLY A 550 -12.92 -54.50 -14.43
N SER A 551 -13.74 -55.55 -14.28
CA SER A 551 -15.02 -55.47 -13.56
C SER A 551 -14.79 -55.34 -12.05
N ILE A 552 -15.78 -54.76 -11.36
CA ILE A 552 -15.70 -54.41 -9.94
C ILE A 552 -16.64 -55.30 -9.15
N GLU A 553 -16.14 -55.86 -8.04
CA GLU A 553 -16.94 -56.59 -7.05
C GLU A 553 -16.83 -55.86 -5.71
N PHE A 554 -17.93 -55.28 -5.23
CA PHE A 554 -17.96 -54.58 -3.94
C PHE A 554 -17.99 -55.58 -2.79
N SER A 555 -16.97 -55.58 -1.94
CA SER A 555 -16.79 -56.62 -0.94
C SER A 555 -17.52 -56.31 0.37
N ARG A 556 -17.22 -55.15 0.96
CA ARG A 556 -17.84 -54.69 2.22
C ARG A 556 -17.61 -53.22 2.48
N VAL A 557 -18.32 -52.69 3.47
CA VAL A 557 -18.09 -51.38 4.06
C VAL A 557 -17.65 -51.54 5.51
N THR A 558 -16.59 -50.87 5.93
CA THR A 558 -15.94 -51.08 7.23
C THR A 558 -15.28 -49.82 7.77
N ILE A 559 -14.58 -49.92 8.90
CA ILE A 559 -13.76 -48.87 9.49
C ILE A 559 -12.31 -48.94 9.01
N HIS A 560 -11.59 -47.82 9.18
CA HIS A 560 -10.22 -47.61 8.70
C HIS A 560 -9.21 -48.72 9.07
N ASP A 561 -9.37 -49.34 10.25
CA ASP A 561 -8.48 -50.35 10.84
C ASP A 561 -8.82 -51.79 10.47
N ASP A 562 -9.90 -52.00 9.71
CA ASP A 562 -10.23 -53.33 9.20
C ASP A 562 -9.45 -53.59 7.90
N PHE A 563 -8.74 -54.71 7.87
CA PHE A 563 -7.93 -55.15 6.72
C PHE A 563 -8.51 -56.41 6.07
N LEU A 564 -9.68 -56.87 6.52
CA LEU A 564 -10.36 -58.01 5.92
C LEU A 564 -11.06 -57.57 4.63
N PRO A 565 -10.84 -58.28 3.51
CA PRO A 565 -11.58 -58.05 2.29
C PRO A 565 -13.04 -58.47 2.44
#